data_AF-A0A529ZR41-F1
#
_entry.id   AF-A0A529ZR41-F1
#
_cell.length_a   1.000
_cell.length_b   1.000
_cell.length_c   1.000
_cell.angle_alpha   90.00
_cell.angle_beta   90.00
_cell.angle_gamma   90.00
#
_symmetry.space_group_name_H-M   'P 1'
#
loop_
_entity.id
_entity.type
_entity.pdbx_description
1 polymer ?
#
loop_
_entity_poly.entity_id
_entity_poly.type
_entity_poly.pdbx_seq_one_letter_code
_entity_poly.pdbx_strand_id
1 'polypeptide(L)'
;MSLALSPEEQAIAASQDGAGMAMRIVAESARLLGAPRLIPIASAHIDGALYHGDSGTLFAERLVEGGAKVAVRSTLNVGALDLMGCSHIRLEEPQRGMARRMMEAYRKLGCEQSWTCAPYQAGHRPALGTNVAWGESNAVVFCNSVLGARTNRYGDFLDIACAIVGRAPDYGLHRPENRRARLVFDVSGLSPSFLASEIAWPVLGSLYGREVGDAIGVVRGVAGHPGEDALKAFGAAAASSGAVGLFH
;
A
#
# COMPACT_ATOMS: atom_id res chain seq x y z
N MET A 1 -23.69 -2.40 8.57
CA MET A 1 -24.25 -1.64 7.43
C MET A 1 -24.01 -2.44 6.17
N SER A 2 -24.97 -2.51 5.24
CA SER A 2 -24.80 -3.21 3.96
C SER A 2 -24.09 -2.32 2.94
N LEU A 3 -23.15 -2.87 2.18
CA LEU A 3 -22.49 -2.19 1.06
C LEU A 3 -23.51 -1.80 -0.02
N ALA A 4 -23.51 -0.54 -0.43
CA ALA A 4 -24.23 -0.04 -1.59
C ALA A 4 -23.27 0.12 -2.77
N LEU A 5 -23.57 -0.58 -3.87
CA LEU A 5 -22.88 -0.42 -5.16
C LEU A 5 -23.72 0.45 -6.08
N SER A 6 -23.09 1.37 -6.80
CA SER A 6 -23.70 2.12 -7.90
C SER A 6 -24.11 1.21 -9.07
N PRO A 7 -25.01 1.65 -9.97
CA PRO A 7 -25.37 0.86 -11.15
C PRO A 7 -24.18 0.46 -12.02
N GLU A 8 -23.18 1.34 -12.14
CA GLU A 8 -21.93 1.06 -12.86
C GLU A 8 -21.13 -0.06 -12.19
N GLU A 9 -20.92 0.04 -10.87
CA GLU A 9 -20.22 -0.98 -10.08
C GLU A 9 -20.94 -2.34 -10.11
N GLN A 10 -22.28 -2.34 -10.12
CA GLN A 10 -23.08 -3.56 -10.28
C GLN A 10 -22.93 -4.16 -11.68
N ALA A 11 -22.93 -3.33 -12.73
CA ALA A 11 -22.73 -3.78 -14.10
C ALA A 11 -21.34 -4.42 -14.29
N ILE A 12 -20.28 -3.80 -13.75
CA ILE A 12 -18.93 -4.38 -13.78
C ILE A 12 -18.93 -5.71 -13.01
N ALA A 13 -19.50 -5.77 -11.81
CA ALA A 13 -19.53 -6.99 -11.00
C ALA A 13 -20.26 -8.17 -11.68
N ALA A 14 -21.21 -7.90 -12.57
CA ALA A 14 -21.96 -8.91 -13.32
C ALA A 14 -21.15 -9.53 -14.48
N SER A 15 -20.12 -8.83 -14.98
CA SER A 15 -19.23 -9.34 -16.04
C SER A 15 -18.47 -10.59 -15.60
N GLN A 16 -18.26 -11.52 -16.53
CA GLN A 16 -17.49 -12.76 -16.28
C GLN A 16 -16.00 -12.64 -16.63
N ASP A 17 -15.56 -11.43 -16.98
CA ASP A 17 -14.19 -11.10 -17.33
C ASP A 17 -13.33 -10.75 -16.10
N GLY A 18 -12.09 -10.33 -16.33
CA GLY A 18 -11.15 -10.00 -15.25
C GLY A 18 -11.56 -8.75 -14.47
N ALA A 19 -12.21 -7.78 -15.10
CA ALA A 19 -12.74 -6.59 -14.42
C ALA A 19 -13.90 -6.95 -13.48
N GLY A 20 -14.81 -7.84 -13.92
CA GLY A 20 -15.86 -8.35 -13.06
C GLY A 20 -15.34 -9.18 -11.90
N MET A 21 -14.29 -9.99 -12.11
CA MET A 21 -13.59 -10.67 -11.01
C MET A 21 -13.03 -9.68 -9.99
N ALA A 22 -12.30 -8.66 -10.45
CA ALA A 22 -11.74 -7.62 -9.58
C ALA A 22 -12.85 -6.89 -8.80
N MET A 23 -13.94 -6.49 -9.46
CA MET A 23 -15.04 -5.77 -8.83
C MET A 23 -15.75 -6.61 -7.75
N ARG A 24 -15.93 -7.92 -7.98
CA ARG A 24 -16.48 -8.83 -6.96
C ARG A 24 -15.57 -8.95 -5.75
N ILE A 25 -14.24 -8.99 -5.95
CA ILE A 25 -13.26 -8.98 -4.85
C ILE A 25 -13.37 -7.68 -4.05
N VAL A 26 -13.34 -6.51 -4.71
CA VAL A 26 -13.47 -5.22 -4.02
C VAL A 26 -14.80 -5.13 -3.26
N ALA A 27 -15.91 -5.56 -3.87
CA ALA A 27 -17.21 -5.55 -3.21
C ALA A 27 -17.27 -6.47 -2.00
N GLU A 28 -16.73 -7.69 -2.09
CA GLU A 28 -16.74 -8.63 -0.97
C GLU A 28 -15.82 -8.17 0.16
N SER A 29 -14.62 -7.71 -0.18
CA SER A 29 -13.72 -7.07 0.79
C SER A 29 -14.39 -5.88 1.47
N ALA A 30 -15.10 -5.02 0.72
CA ALA A 30 -15.82 -3.90 1.28
C ALA A 30 -16.91 -4.33 2.28
N ARG A 31 -17.64 -5.42 2.01
CA ARG A 31 -18.62 -5.99 2.95
C ARG A 31 -17.94 -6.48 4.23
N LEU A 32 -16.86 -7.25 4.10
CA LEU A 32 -16.09 -7.79 5.23
C LEU A 32 -15.51 -6.68 6.11
N LEU A 33 -15.06 -5.57 5.48
CA LEU A 33 -14.48 -4.42 6.15
C LEU A 33 -15.53 -3.42 6.70
N GLY A 34 -16.82 -3.71 6.51
CA GLY A 34 -17.91 -2.84 6.96
C GLY A 34 -18.01 -1.50 6.20
N ALA A 35 -17.45 -1.43 5.00
CA ALA A 35 -17.56 -0.25 4.15
C ALA A 35 -18.99 -0.13 3.56
N PRO A 36 -19.67 1.02 3.71
CA PRO A 36 -21.03 1.21 3.23
C PRO A 36 -21.08 1.49 1.72
N ARG A 37 -19.95 1.84 1.11
CA ARG A 37 -19.81 2.18 -0.32
C ARG A 37 -18.35 2.02 -0.75
N LEU A 38 -18.12 2.13 -2.06
CA LEU A 38 -16.77 2.32 -2.61
C LEU A 38 -16.51 3.80 -2.92
N ILE A 39 -15.24 4.18 -2.92
CA ILE A 39 -14.76 5.52 -3.24
C ILE A 39 -13.80 5.48 -4.43
N PRO A 40 -13.79 6.51 -5.29
CA PRO A 40 -12.81 6.62 -6.35
C PRO A 40 -11.41 6.79 -5.77
N ILE A 41 -10.44 6.16 -6.42
CA ILE A 41 -9.01 6.33 -6.14
C ILE A 41 -8.33 7.04 -7.31
N ALA A 42 -7.30 7.83 -7.02
CA ALA A 42 -6.54 8.54 -8.04
C ALA A 42 -5.41 7.69 -8.64
N SER A 43 -4.86 6.76 -7.84
CA SER A 43 -3.77 5.88 -8.23
C SER A 43 -3.64 4.68 -7.29
N ALA A 44 -2.80 3.73 -7.66
CA ALA A 44 -2.47 2.56 -6.86
C ALA A 44 -0.95 2.28 -6.82
N HIS A 45 -0.51 1.61 -5.75
CA HIS A 45 0.81 1.02 -5.65
C HIS A 45 0.67 -0.43 -5.21
N ILE A 46 1.01 -1.33 -6.12
CA ILE A 46 0.69 -2.75 -6.05
C ILE A 46 1.81 -3.49 -5.33
N ASP A 47 1.48 -4.04 -4.17
CA ASP A 47 2.35 -4.86 -3.32
C ASP A 47 2.39 -6.32 -3.80
N GLY A 48 1.26 -6.82 -4.30
CA GLY A 48 1.08 -8.22 -4.70
C GLY A 48 1.91 -8.72 -5.89
N ALA A 49 2.88 -7.93 -6.37
CA ALA A 49 3.83 -8.30 -7.43
C ALA A 49 5.08 -9.04 -6.90
N LEU A 50 5.18 -9.28 -5.59
CA LEU A 50 6.21 -10.07 -4.96
C LEU A 50 5.77 -11.54 -4.82
N TYR A 51 6.61 -12.48 -5.28
CA TYR A 51 6.27 -13.90 -5.27
C TYR A 51 6.37 -14.51 -3.86
N HIS A 52 5.22 -14.79 -3.26
CA HIS A 52 5.07 -15.51 -1.99
C HIS A 52 4.47 -16.92 -2.14
N GLY A 53 4.10 -17.30 -3.36
CA GLY A 53 3.48 -18.58 -3.68
C GLY A 53 2.71 -18.54 -4.99
N ASP A 54 2.36 -19.73 -5.48
CA ASP A 54 1.80 -19.90 -6.82
C ASP A 54 0.45 -19.22 -7.02
N SER A 55 -0.34 -19.08 -5.95
CA SER A 55 -1.65 -18.44 -5.97
C SER A 55 -1.60 -17.02 -6.50
N GLY A 56 -0.60 -16.22 -6.13
CA GLY A 56 -0.46 -14.86 -6.63
C GLY A 56 -0.16 -14.79 -8.12
N THR A 57 0.69 -15.70 -8.62
CA THR A 57 0.98 -15.79 -10.06
C THR A 57 -0.27 -16.14 -10.84
N LEU A 58 -0.96 -17.21 -10.43
CA LEU A 58 -2.16 -17.71 -11.11
C LEU A 58 -3.31 -16.70 -11.04
N PHE A 59 -3.43 -15.97 -9.93
CA PHE A 59 -4.41 -14.88 -9.80
C PHE A 59 -4.15 -13.75 -10.81
N ALA A 60 -2.91 -13.26 -10.89
CA ALA A 60 -2.56 -12.20 -11.82
C ALA A 60 -2.75 -12.63 -13.29
N GLU A 61 -2.38 -13.87 -13.62
CA GLU A 61 -2.62 -14.44 -14.96
C GLU A 61 -4.10 -14.58 -15.27
N ARG A 62 -4.92 -14.97 -14.30
CA ARG A 62 -6.38 -15.07 -14.48
C ARG A 62 -7.02 -13.73 -14.79
N LEU A 63 -6.55 -12.65 -14.17
CA LEU A 63 -6.97 -11.28 -14.50
C LEU A 63 -6.58 -10.91 -15.94
N VAL A 64 -5.36 -11.28 -16.37
CA VAL A 64 -4.87 -11.04 -17.74
C VAL A 64 -5.67 -11.83 -18.78
N GLU A 65 -5.96 -13.11 -18.52
CA GLU A 65 -6.82 -13.95 -19.38
C GLU A 65 -8.22 -13.36 -19.52
N GLY A 66 -8.74 -12.80 -18.43
CA GLY A 66 -10.01 -12.07 -18.40
C GLY A 66 -9.92 -10.67 -19.03
N GLY A 67 -8.81 -10.28 -19.65
CA GLY A 67 -8.67 -9.00 -20.35
C GLY A 67 -8.61 -7.76 -19.45
N ALA A 68 -8.39 -7.92 -18.15
CA ALA A 68 -8.35 -6.80 -17.22
C ALA A 68 -7.21 -5.83 -17.52
N LYS A 69 -7.43 -4.55 -17.22
CA LYS A 69 -6.44 -3.47 -17.23
C LYS A 69 -6.68 -2.57 -16.03
N VAL A 70 -5.60 -1.99 -15.50
CA VAL A 70 -5.72 -0.94 -14.49
C VAL A 70 -6.44 0.27 -15.06
N ALA A 71 -7.43 0.79 -14.34
CA ALA A 71 -8.19 1.99 -14.72
C ALA A 71 -7.52 3.29 -14.25
N VAL A 72 -6.61 3.18 -13.27
CA VAL A 72 -5.86 4.30 -12.68
C VAL A 72 -4.36 4.05 -12.77
N ARG A 73 -3.57 5.13 -12.69
CA ARG A 73 -2.10 5.02 -12.65
C ARG A 73 -1.68 4.06 -11.54
N SER A 74 -0.94 3.02 -11.89
CA SER A 74 -0.59 1.94 -10.96
C SER A 74 0.90 1.61 -11.07
N THR A 75 1.63 1.70 -9.96
CA THR A 75 3.07 1.41 -9.92
C THR A 75 3.34 0.12 -9.14
N LEU A 76 4.42 -0.60 -9.48
CA LEU A 76 4.74 -1.90 -8.86
C LEU A 76 5.75 -1.76 -7.72
N ASN A 77 5.47 -2.45 -6.61
CA ASN A 77 6.47 -2.73 -5.58
C ASN A 77 7.60 -3.61 -6.14
N VAL A 78 8.60 -3.94 -5.33
CA VAL A 78 9.69 -4.85 -5.66
C VAL A 78 9.16 -6.19 -6.19
N GLY A 79 9.81 -6.70 -7.23
CA GLY A 79 9.61 -8.07 -7.70
C GLY A 79 10.52 -9.05 -6.99
N ALA A 80 10.29 -10.34 -7.19
CA ALA A 80 11.13 -11.40 -6.61
C ALA A 80 12.44 -11.66 -7.39
N LEU A 81 12.57 -11.11 -8.61
CA LEU A 81 13.69 -11.37 -9.50
C LEU A 81 14.40 -10.08 -9.87
N ASP A 82 15.71 -10.16 -9.96
CA ASP A 82 16.51 -9.15 -10.64
C ASP A 82 16.35 -9.31 -12.15
N LEU A 83 15.78 -8.30 -12.81
CA LEU A 83 15.59 -8.28 -14.26
C LEU A 83 16.83 -7.79 -15.02
N MET A 84 17.80 -7.19 -14.32
CA MET A 84 19.01 -6.61 -14.93
C MET A 84 20.18 -7.60 -14.97
N GLY A 85 20.08 -8.72 -14.24
CA GLY A 85 21.11 -9.77 -14.22
C GLY A 85 22.39 -9.38 -13.47
N CYS A 86 22.31 -8.37 -12.60
CA CYS A 86 23.44 -7.92 -11.77
C CYS A 86 23.54 -8.66 -10.44
N SER A 87 22.54 -9.47 -10.08
CA SER A 87 22.45 -10.17 -8.80
C SER A 87 22.24 -11.68 -8.95
N HIS A 88 22.80 -12.45 -8.01
CA HIS A 88 22.57 -13.89 -7.95
C HIS A 88 21.15 -14.20 -7.41
N ILE A 89 20.28 -14.73 -8.27
CA ILE A 89 18.92 -15.14 -7.91
C ILE A 89 18.96 -16.50 -7.20
N ARG A 90 18.69 -16.50 -5.88
CA ARG A 90 18.65 -17.72 -5.05
C ARG A 90 17.36 -18.54 -5.20
N LEU A 91 16.34 -17.99 -5.84
CA LEU A 91 15.10 -18.71 -6.10
C LEU A 91 15.35 -19.75 -7.19
N GLU A 92 15.14 -21.03 -6.90
CA GLU A 92 15.32 -22.14 -7.84
C GLU A 92 14.06 -22.38 -8.69
N GLU A 93 14.17 -23.23 -9.71
CA GLU A 93 13.00 -23.71 -10.45
C GLU A 93 12.23 -24.77 -9.64
N PRO A 94 10.89 -24.82 -9.73
CA PRO A 94 10.02 -24.06 -10.64
C PRO A 94 9.60 -22.65 -10.15
N GLN A 95 9.96 -22.28 -8.91
CA GLN A 95 9.51 -21.02 -8.29
C GLN A 95 10.02 -19.79 -9.04
N ARG A 96 11.25 -19.84 -9.57
CA ARG A 96 11.82 -18.77 -10.41
C ARG A 96 10.96 -18.53 -11.67
N GLY A 97 10.50 -19.58 -12.33
CA GLY A 97 9.55 -19.49 -13.43
C GLY A 97 8.24 -18.82 -13.02
N MET A 98 7.68 -19.20 -11.86
CA MET A 98 6.44 -18.61 -11.33
C MET A 98 6.57 -17.13 -10.97
N ALA A 99 7.68 -16.73 -10.37
CA ALA A 99 7.98 -15.33 -10.07
C ALA A 99 8.08 -14.47 -11.35
N ARG A 100 8.74 -14.99 -12.40
CA ARG A 100 8.85 -14.31 -13.69
C ARG A 100 7.49 -14.10 -14.34
N ARG A 101 6.65 -15.15 -14.32
CA ARG A 101 5.27 -15.10 -14.83
C ARG A 101 4.42 -14.06 -14.10
N MET A 102 4.54 -13.97 -12.77
CA MET A 102 3.83 -12.97 -11.97
C MET A 102 4.22 -11.54 -12.39
N MET A 103 5.52 -11.25 -12.45
CA MET A 103 6.01 -9.92 -12.84
C MET A 103 5.53 -9.52 -14.24
N GLU A 104 5.54 -10.48 -15.18
CA GLU A 104 5.03 -10.27 -16.54
C GLU A 104 3.50 -10.09 -16.58
N ALA A 105 2.74 -10.81 -15.75
CA ALA A 105 1.29 -10.66 -15.66
C ALA A 105 0.92 -9.24 -15.19
N TYR A 106 1.55 -8.71 -14.15
CA TYR A 106 1.31 -7.33 -13.69
C TYR A 106 1.70 -6.27 -14.73
N ARG A 107 2.78 -6.50 -15.48
CA ARG A 107 3.12 -5.65 -16.64
C ARG A 107 2.02 -5.69 -17.70
N LYS A 108 1.49 -6.87 -18.02
CA LYS A 108 0.37 -7.03 -18.95
C LYS A 108 -0.92 -6.41 -18.45
N LEU A 109 -1.16 -6.33 -17.14
CA LEU A 109 -2.29 -5.59 -16.56
C LEU A 109 -2.16 -4.06 -16.72
N GLY A 110 -1.01 -3.55 -17.15
CA GLY A 110 -0.76 -2.14 -17.41
C GLY A 110 -0.09 -1.39 -16.27
N CYS A 111 0.53 -2.09 -15.32
CA CYS A 111 1.23 -1.45 -14.21
C CYS A 111 2.61 -0.91 -14.64
N GLU A 112 2.98 0.24 -14.12
CA GLU A 112 4.29 0.86 -14.27
C GLU A 112 5.35 0.11 -13.44
N GLN A 113 6.45 -0.21 -14.10
CA GLN A 113 7.55 -1.03 -13.59
C GLN A 113 8.51 -0.23 -12.70
N SER A 114 8.01 0.34 -11.59
CA SER A 114 8.84 1.12 -10.66
C SER A 114 9.75 0.25 -9.79
N TRP A 115 9.39 -1.01 -9.54
CA TRP A 115 10.17 -2.01 -8.80
C TRP A 115 10.77 -1.49 -7.49
N THR A 116 9.96 -0.80 -6.68
CA THR A 116 10.40 -0.22 -5.40
C THR A 116 9.26 -0.13 -4.41
N CYS A 117 9.54 -0.38 -3.13
CA CYS A 117 8.61 -0.15 -2.02
C CYS A 117 8.50 1.32 -1.62
N ALA A 118 9.33 2.18 -2.20
CA ALA A 118 9.32 3.61 -1.97
C ALA A 118 8.90 4.37 -3.26
N PRO A 119 7.66 4.20 -3.74
CA PRO A 119 7.21 4.76 -5.03
C PRO A 119 7.27 6.30 -5.06
N TYR A 120 7.19 6.94 -3.90
CA TYR A 120 7.32 8.38 -3.72
C TYR A 120 8.74 8.91 -3.96
N GLN A 121 9.77 8.07 -3.86
CA GLN A 121 11.14 8.40 -4.30
C GLN A 121 11.30 8.23 -5.81
N ALA A 122 10.47 7.40 -6.44
CA ALA A 122 10.38 7.22 -7.90
C ALA A 122 9.37 8.19 -8.56
N GLY A 123 8.95 9.24 -7.86
CA GLY A 123 8.10 10.31 -8.40
C GLY A 123 6.59 10.03 -8.39
N HIS A 124 6.13 8.90 -7.86
CA HIS A 124 4.69 8.68 -7.65
C HIS A 124 4.26 9.35 -6.34
N ARG A 125 3.77 10.59 -6.42
CA ARG A 125 3.44 11.42 -5.25
C ARG A 125 2.00 11.97 -5.35
N PRO A 126 0.99 11.25 -4.84
CA PRO A 126 -0.39 11.72 -4.86
C PRO A 126 -0.57 13.02 -4.05
N ALA A 127 -1.53 13.84 -4.44
CA ALA A 127 -1.79 15.13 -3.78
C ALA A 127 -2.43 14.95 -2.39
N LEU A 128 -2.23 15.93 -1.51
CA LEU A 128 -2.83 15.98 -0.19
C LEU A 128 -4.34 15.72 -0.23
N GLY A 129 -4.82 14.81 0.62
CA GLY A 129 -6.24 14.47 0.76
C GLY A 129 -6.81 13.55 -0.31
N THR A 130 -6.04 13.17 -1.34
CA THR A 130 -6.50 12.23 -2.37
C THR A 130 -6.58 10.79 -1.83
N ASN A 131 -7.56 10.01 -2.30
CA ASN A 131 -7.65 8.59 -1.99
C ASN A 131 -6.84 7.79 -3.00
N VAL A 132 -6.06 6.83 -2.53
CA VAL A 132 -5.25 5.90 -3.34
C VAL A 132 -5.36 4.48 -2.79
N ALA A 133 -4.98 3.49 -3.61
CA ALA A 133 -4.85 2.09 -3.18
C ALA A 133 -3.37 1.68 -3.15
N TRP A 134 -2.65 2.08 -2.10
CA TRP A 134 -1.26 1.69 -1.89
C TRP A 134 -1.20 0.59 -0.82
N GLY A 135 -0.73 -0.61 -1.17
CA GLY A 135 -0.76 -1.77 -0.28
C GLY A 135 0.47 -1.90 0.63
N GLU A 136 1.65 -1.55 0.12
CA GLU A 136 2.93 -1.78 0.80
C GLU A 136 3.07 -0.96 2.10
N SER A 137 3.52 -1.61 3.17
CA SER A 137 3.57 -1.06 4.53
C SER A 137 4.28 0.29 4.71
N ASN A 138 5.48 0.47 4.15
CA ASN A 138 6.24 1.71 4.20
C ASN A 138 5.56 2.80 3.32
N ALA A 139 5.11 2.42 2.12
CA ALA A 139 4.38 3.30 1.22
C ALA A 139 3.08 3.81 1.85
N VAL A 140 2.33 2.96 2.56
CA VAL A 140 1.09 3.31 3.28
C VAL A 140 1.36 4.39 4.32
N VAL A 141 2.33 4.18 5.21
CA VAL A 141 2.61 5.14 6.29
C VAL A 141 3.13 6.46 5.73
N PHE A 142 4.01 6.42 4.73
CA PHE A 142 4.53 7.62 4.10
C PHE A 142 3.44 8.40 3.36
N CYS A 143 2.57 7.70 2.61
CA CYS A 143 1.41 8.28 1.93
C CYS A 143 0.48 9.00 2.91
N ASN A 144 0.18 8.37 4.04
CA ASN A 144 -0.71 8.92 5.04
C ASN A 144 -0.12 10.07 5.86
N SER A 145 1.14 9.92 6.31
CA SER A 145 1.76 10.82 7.31
C SER A 145 2.56 11.95 6.66
N VAL A 146 3.20 11.69 5.51
CA VAL A 146 4.09 12.67 4.85
C VAL A 146 3.39 13.37 3.69
N LEU A 147 2.74 12.61 2.80
CA LEU A 147 2.01 13.20 1.66
C LEU A 147 0.61 13.69 2.05
N GLY A 148 0.05 13.15 3.13
CA GLY A 148 -1.32 13.43 3.58
C GLY A 148 -2.40 12.94 2.62
N ALA A 149 -2.04 12.09 1.66
CA ALA A 149 -2.99 11.28 0.91
C ALA A 149 -3.58 10.19 1.82
N ARG A 150 -4.54 9.43 1.30
CA ARG A 150 -5.34 8.51 2.10
C ARG A 150 -5.34 7.12 1.49
N THR A 151 -4.85 6.17 2.27
CA THR A 151 -4.80 4.75 1.91
C THR A 151 -4.90 3.89 3.16
N ASN A 152 -5.35 2.66 3.00
CA ASN A 152 -5.26 1.62 4.02
C ASN A 152 -4.13 0.66 3.69
N ARG A 153 -3.80 -0.23 4.63
CA ARG A 153 -3.04 -1.43 4.31
C ARG A 153 -3.96 -2.42 3.61
N TYR A 154 -3.70 -2.65 2.34
CA TYR A 154 -4.45 -3.62 1.54
C TYR A 154 -3.76 -4.98 1.61
N GLY A 155 -4.54 -6.06 1.73
CA GLY A 155 -3.99 -7.39 1.49
C GLY A 155 -3.66 -7.57 0.01
N ASP A 156 -2.72 -8.48 -0.26
CA ASP A 156 -2.43 -8.93 -1.61
C ASP A 156 -3.74 -9.28 -2.36
N PHE A 157 -3.78 -8.98 -3.66
CA PHE A 157 -4.94 -9.10 -4.57
C PHE A 157 -5.94 -7.95 -4.50
N LEU A 158 -6.17 -7.35 -3.33
CA LEU A 158 -7.15 -6.27 -3.20
C LEU A 158 -6.63 -4.96 -3.81
N ASP A 159 -5.34 -4.68 -3.69
CA ASP A 159 -4.69 -3.50 -4.28
C ASP A 159 -4.86 -3.44 -5.81
N ILE A 160 -4.54 -4.53 -6.52
CA ILE A 160 -4.70 -4.63 -7.97
C ILE A 160 -6.16 -4.69 -8.37
N ALA A 161 -7.03 -5.33 -7.57
CA ALA A 161 -8.46 -5.31 -7.83
C ALA A 161 -8.99 -3.87 -7.76
N CYS A 162 -8.59 -3.09 -6.74
CA CYS A 162 -8.92 -1.68 -6.61
C CYS A 162 -8.41 -0.86 -7.80
N ALA A 163 -7.18 -1.14 -8.27
CA ALA A 163 -6.59 -0.47 -9.42
C ALA A 163 -7.32 -0.75 -10.74
N ILE A 164 -7.77 -2.00 -10.96
CA ILE A 164 -8.54 -2.41 -12.13
C ILE A 164 -9.90 -1.71 -12.16
N VAL A 165 -10.59 -1.62 -11.03
CA VAL A 165 -11.91 -0.97 -10.99
C VAL A 165 -11.86 0.53 -10.74
N GLY A 166 -10.71 1.07 -10.35
CA GLY A 166 -10.54 2.49 -9.99
C GLY A 166 -11.27 2.89 -8.70
N ARG A 167 -11.56 1.92 -7.82
CA ARG A 167 -12.34 2.11 -6.59
C ARG A 167 -11.72 1.35 -5.43
N ALA A 168 -11.83 1.90 -4.23
CA ALA A 168 -11.48 1.23 -2.97
C ALA A 168 -12.65 1.24 -1.98
N PRO A 169 -12.68 0.33 -1.00
CA PRO A 169 -13.69 0.39 0.06
C PRO A 169 -13.58 1.70 0.88
N ASP A 170 -14.71 2.34 1.20
CA ASP A 170 -14.77 3.50 2.08
C ASP A 170 -14.66 3.08 3.55
N TYR A 171 -13.45 2.88 4.05
CA TYR A 171 -13.19 2.47 5.44
C TYR A 171 -11.82 2.95 5.95
N GLY A 172 -11.57 2.73 7.24
CA GLY A 172 -10.26 2.94 7.85
C GLY A 172 -9.75 4.37 7.62
N LEU A 173 -8.49 4.49 7.20
CA LEU A 173 -7.76 5.75 7.04
C LEU A 173 -8.21 6.59 5.83
N HIS A 174 -9.13 6.10 4.98
CA HIS A 174 -9.82 6.96 4.01
C HIS A 174 -10.72 8.00 4.69
N ARG A 175 -11.19 7.70 5.90
CA ARG A 175 -12.13 8.53 6.65
C ARG A 175 -11.42 9.47 7.61
N PRO A 176 -11.67 10.79 7.55
CA PRO A 176 -11.02 11.76 8.43
C PRO A 176 -11.17 11.47 9.93
N GLU A 177 -12.33 10.97 10.35
CA GLU A 177 -12.62 10.65 11.75
C GLU A 177 -11.71 9.54 12.31
N ASN A 178 -11.26 8.62 11.46
CA ASN A 178 -10.38 7.52 11.83
C ASN A 178 -8.90 7.91 11.84
N ARG A 179 -8.55 9.14 11.46
CA ARG A 179 -7.17 9.64 11.39
C ARG A 179 -6.72 10.39 12.64
N ARG A 180 -7.56 10.45 13.68
CA ARG A 180 -7.28 11.19 14.92
C ARG A 180 -6.28 10.42 15.79
N ALA A 181 -5.25 11.13 16.25
CA ALA A 181 -4.33 10.61 17.22
C ALA A 181 -5.03 10.30 18.56
N ARG A 182 -4.57 9.22 19.20
CA ARG A 182 -5.07 8.72 20.48
C ARG A 182 -4.03 8.85 21.61
N LEU A 183 -2.78 9.15 21.26
CA LEU A 183 -1.68 9.29 22.21
C LEU A 183 -0.64 10.31 21.73
N VAL A 184 0.22 10.72 22.66
CA VAL A 184 1.38 11.56 22.39
C VAL A 184 2.63 10.76 22.71
N PHE A 185 3.54 10.66 21.74
CA PHE A 185 4.86 10.07 21.89
C PHE A 185 5.88 11.20 22.01
N ASP A 186 6.17 11.60 23.24
CA ASP A 186 7.01 12.77 23.53
C ASP A 186 8.49 12.39 23.59
N VAL A 187 9.27 12.88 22.62
CA VAL A 187 10.72 12.67 22.52
C VAL A 187 11.54 13.85 23.02
N SER A 188 10.92 14.85 23.67
CA SER A 188 11.61 16.05 24.16
C SER A 188 12.68 15.77 25.23
N GLY A 189 12.59 14.63 25.91
CA GLY A 189 13.58 14.18 26.88
C GLY A 189 14.86 13.59 26.25
N LEU A 190 14.90 13.39 24.94
CA LEU A 190 16.06 12.84 24.24
C LEU A 190 17.07 13.93 23.87
N SER A 191 18.34 13.54 23.80
CA SER A 191 19.41 14.47 23.41
C SER A 191 19.17 15.06 22.01
N PRO A 192 19.33 16.37 21.80
CA PRO A 192 19.31 16.98 20.47
C PRO A 192 20.31 16.35 19.50
N SER A 193 21.49 15.95 19.99
CA SER A 193 22.51 15.28 19.15
C SER A 193 22.08 13.89 18.67
N PHE A 194 21.26 13.20 19.47
CA PHE A 194 20.68 11.92 19.06
C PHE A 194 19.60 12.16 18.00
N LEU A 195 18.67 13.08 18.22
CA LEU A 195 17.61 13.41 17.26
C LEU A 195 18.14 13.96 15.92
N ALA A 196 19.36 14.51 15.91
CA ALA A 196 20.06 14.92 14.69
C ALA A 196 20.70 13.75 13.90
N SER A 197 20.77 12.55 14.48
CA SER A 197 21.33 11.36 13.83
C SER A 197 20.28 10.61 13.02
N GLU A 198 20.65 10.11 11.84
CA GLU A 198 19.80 9.25 11.01
C GLU A 198 19.37 7.97 11.75
N ILE A 199 20.17 7.50 12.70
CA ILE A 199 19.90 6.29 13.49
C ILE A 199 18.71 6.47 14.44
N ALA A 200 18.42 7.71 14.87
CA ALA A 200 17.33 7.94 15.82
C ALA A 200 15.98 7.52 15.26
N TRP A 201 15.72 7.80 13.99
CA TRP A 201 14.42 7.61 13.37
C TRP A 201 13.96 6.15 13.24
N PRO A 202 14.77 5.20 12.72
CA PRO A 202 14.37 3.80 12.71
C PRO A 202 14.32 3.19 14.12
N VAL A 203 15.15 3.65 15.06
CA VAL A 203 15.10 3.20 16.47
C VAL A 203 13.80 3.66 17.14
N LEU A 204 13.48 4.95 17.03
CA LEU A 204 12.26 5.53 17.57
C LEU A 204 11.02 4.98 16.87
N GLY A 205 11.06 4.76 15.56
CA GLY A 205 9.98 4.13 14.81
C GLY A 205 9.73 2.69 15.27
N SER A 206 10.79 1.91 15.51
CA SER A 206 10.67 0.55 16.04
C SER A 206 10.08 0.53 17.45
N LEU A 207 10.49 1.46 18.31
CA LEU A 207 9.93 1.61 19.66
C LEU A 207 8.45 2.04 19.58
N TYR A 208 8.17 3.08 18.81
CA TYR A 208 6.83 3.60 18.59
C TYR A 208 5.90 2.49 18.10
N GLY A 209 6.28 1.71 17.08
CA GLY A 209 5.43 0.64 16.57
C GLY A 209 5.14 -0.42 17.64
N ARG A 210 6.13 -0.82 18.45
CA ARG A 210 5.93 -1.80 19.54
C ARG A 210 4.96 -1.29 20.62
N GLU A 211 5.05 -0.02 20.98
CA GLU A 211 4.23 0.57 22.04
C GLU A 211 2.82 0.97 21.55
N VAL A 212 2.71 1.41 20.30
CA VAL A 212 1.49 1.99 19.74
C VAL A 212 0.63 0.97 19.01
N GLY A 213 1.23 -0.06 18.42
CA GLY A 213 0.51 -1.00 17.57
C GLY A 213 -0.16 -0.30 16.39
N ASP A 214 -1.43 -0.61 16.15
CA ASP A 214 -2.23 -0.04 15.05
C ASP A 214 -2.90 1.29 15.39
N ALA A 215 -2.69 1.83 16.60
CA ALA A 215 -3.17 3.13 16.99
C ALA A 215 -2.40 4.27 16.29
N ILE A 216 -2.96 5.48 16.35
CA ILE A 216 -2.35 6.69 15.80
C ILE A 216 -1.87 7.55 16.96
N GLY A 217 -0.65 8.04 16.89
CA GLY A 217 -0.03 8.92 17.86
C GLY A 217 0.53 10.18 17.20
N VAL A 218 0.75 11.21 18.01
CA VAL A 218 1.50 12.41 17.63
C VAL A 218 2.90 12.31 18.21
N VAL A 219 3.92 12.47 17.38
CA VAL A 219 5.32 12.58 17.84
C VAL A 219 5.59 14.04 18.22
N ARG A 220 5.87 14.28 19.51
CA ARG A 220 6.14 15.63 20.04
C ARG A 220 7.59 15.75 20.47
N GLY A 221 8.12 16.97 20.48
CA GLY A 221 9.45 17.25 21.03
C GLY A 221 10.57 17.25 20.00
N VAL A 222 10.22 17.20 18.71
CA VAL A 222 11.16 17.41 17.61
C VAL A 222 11.32 18.91 17.37
N ALA A 223 12.54 19.43 17.46
CA ALA A 223 12.82 20.86 17.41
C ALA A 223 12.56 21.51 16.04
N GLY A 224 12.49 20.72 14.95
CA GLY A 224 12.21 21.16 13.60
C GLY A 224 11.79 20.01 12.70
N HIS A 225 11.42 20.29 11.45
CA HIS A 225 11.04 19.23 10.51
C HIS A 225 12.24 18.31 10.21
N PRO A 226 12.18 17.00 10.50
CA PRO A 226 13.34 16.12 10.44
C PRO A 226 13.75 15.69 9.02
N GLY A 227 12.90 16.00 8.03
CA GLY A 227 13.12 15.66 6.62
C GLY A 227 12.40 14.38 6.21
N GLU A 228 12.15 14.20 4.92
CA GLU A 228 11.38 13.04 4.42
C GLU A 228 12.10 11.71 4.65
N ASP A 229 13.43 11.66 4.59
CA ASP A 229 14.18 10.42 4.83
C ASP A 229 14.08 9.95 6.28
N ALA A 230 14.10 10.88 7.24
CA ALA A 230 13.83 10.60 8.64
C ALA A 230 12.40 10.10 8.87
N LEU A 231 11.41 10.77 8.26
CA LEU A 231 9.99 10.37 8.35
C LEU A 231 9.75 9.00 7.71
N LYS A 232 10.41 8.71 6.58
CA LYS A 232 10.43 7.39 5.95
C LYS A 232 11.02 6.34 6.89
N ALA A 233 12.20 6.59 7.45
CA ALA A 233 12.88 5.63 8.32
C ALA A 233 12.07 5.32 9.59
N PHE A 234 11.49 6.36 10.21
CA PHE A 234 10.57 6.22 11.33
C PHE A 234 9.32 5.43 10.93
N GLY A 235 8.66 5.84 9.85
CA GLY A 235 7.41 5.23 9.38
C GLY A 235 7.57 3.76 8.98
N ALA A 236 8.64 3.42 8.24
CA ALA A 236 8.94 2.04 7.84
C ALA A 236 9.17 1.13 9.06
N ALA A 237 9.96 1.60 10.03
CA ALA A 237 10.22 0.86 11.26
C ALA A 237 8.96 0.68 12.13
N ALA A 238 8.14 1.73 12.24
CA ALA A 238 6.86 1.70 12.95
C ALA A 238 5.85 0.75 12.28
N ALA A 239 5.75 0.78 10.95
CA ALA A 239 4.89 -0.10 10.18
C ALA A 239 5.27 -1.58 10.34
N SER A 240 6.58 -1.86 10.38
CA SER A 240 7.15 -3.20 10.50
C SER A 240 7.01 -3.78 11.90
N SER A 241 7.13 -2.95 12.94
CA SER A 241 7.10 -3.39 14.33
C SER A 241 5.72 -3.34 14.99
N GLY A 242 4.81 -2.48 14.49
CA GLY A 242 3.51 -2.21 15.11
C GLY A 242 2.30 -2.26 14.18
N ALA A 243 2.48 -2.49 12.87
CA ALA A 243 1.41 -2.29 11.89
C ALA A 243 0.84 -0.86 11.80
N VAL A 244 1.60 0.14 12.27
CA VAL A 244 1.24 1.56 12.18
C VAL A 244 0.92 1.91 10.72
N GLY A 245 -0.21 2.60 10.49
CA GLY A 245 -0.65 3.05 9.17
C GLY A 245 -0.60 4.57 8.96
N LEU A 246 -0.50 5.33 10.06
CA LEU A 246 -0.46 6.79 10.10
C LEU A 246 0.14 7.24 11.44
N PHE A 247 1.00 8.25 11.40
CA PHE A 247 1.42 9.03 12.57
C PHE A 247 1.29 10.53 12.26
N HIS A 248 1.32 11.36 13.29
CA HIS A 248 1.36 12.82 13.19
C HIS A 248 2.63 13.39 13.81
#